data_AF-A0A8D0DFM6-F1
#
_entry.id   AF-A0A8D0DFM6-F1
#
_cell.length_a   1.000
_cell.length_b   1.000
_cell.length_c   1.000
_cell.angle_alpha   90.00
_cell.angle_beta   90.00
_cell.angle_gamma   90.00
#
_symmetry.space_group_name_H-M   'P 1'
#
loop_
_entity.id
_entity.type
_entity.pdbx_description
1 polymer ?
#
loop_
_entity_poly.entity_id
_entity_poly.type
_entity_poly.pdbx_seq_one_letter_code
_entity_poly.pdbx_strand_id
1 'polypeptide(L)'
;MSLGLLRSVSRAVDLIMAHFGSSRDPEEKMRLGNSSCSPTIAGLALEHLCPAIQNILDDGLRDHKLDFIIGQRHNHSWSVVEVSTRIGKCN
;
A
#
# COMPACT_ATOMS: atom_id res chain seq x y z
N MET A 1 15.22 -5.17 3.45
CA MET A 1 14.64 -4.42 2.33
C MET A 1 15.47 -4.59 1.07
N SER A 2 15.04 -5.49 0.20
CA SER A 2 15.73 -5.75 -1.07
C SER A 2 15.53 -4.59 -2.06
N LEU A 3 16.57 -4.28 -2.85
CA LEU A 3 16.54 -3.22 -3.87
C LEU A 3 15.40 -3.42 -4.88
N GLY A 4 14.98 -4.66 -5.12
CA GLY A 4 13.86 -4.99 -6.01
C GLY A 4 12.51 -4.46 -5.51
N LEU A 5 12.28 -4.46 -4.19
CA LEU A 5 11.03 -3.97 -3.61
C LEU A 5 10.90 -2.45 -3.76
N LEU A 6 11.98 -1.72 -3.46
CA LEU A 6 12.01 -0.27 -3.65
C LEU A 6 11.81 0.11 -5.12
N ARG A 7 12.45 -0.61 -6.05
CA ARG A 7 12.24 -0.39 -7.49
C ARG A 7 10.78 -0.61 -7.91
N SER A 8 10.11 -1.61 -7.34
CA SER A 8 8.69 -1.86 -7.61
C SER A 8 7.81 -0.68 -7.17
N VAL A 9 8.07 -0.14 -5.98
CA VAL A 9 7.38 1.06 -5.48
C VAL A 9 7.66 2.27 -6.35
N SER A 10 8.91 2.55 -6.67
CA SER A 10 9.27 3.68 -7.56
C SER A 10 8.51 3.60 -8.88
N ARG A 11 8.49 2.42 -9.52
CA ARG A 11 7.74 2.21 -10.77
C ARG A 11 6.24 2.46 -10.61
N ALA A 12 5.63 1.98 -9.53
CA ALA A 12 4.21 2.20 -9.28
C ALA A 12 3.89 3.70 -9.10
N VAL A 13 4.75 4.42 -8.37
CA VAL A 13 4.62 5.87 -8.17
C VAL A 13 4.80 6.63 -9.49
N ASP A 14 5.77 6.24 -10.33
CA ASP A 14 5.99 6.86 -11.63
C ASP A 14 4.76 6.74 -12.54
N LEU A 15 4.09 5.58 -12.55
CA LEU A 15 2.86 5.37 -13.31
C LEU A 15 1.71 6.24 -12.81
N ILE A 16 1.57 6.36 -11.50
CA ILE A 16 0.55 7.24 -10.88
C ILE A 16 0.86 8.71 -11.21
N MET A 17 2.11 9.14 -11.09
CA MET A 17 2.52 10.50 -11.46
C MET A 17 2.26 10.79 -12.94
N ALA A 18 2.52 9.84 -13.83
CA ALA A 18 2.22 9.97 -15.26
C ALA A 18 0.72 10.14 -15.51
N HIS A 19 -0.13 9.39 -14.81
CA HIS A 19 -1.59 9.53 -14.88
C HIS A 19 -2.05 10.94 -14.51
N PHE A 20 -1.61 11.46 -13.36
CA PHE A 20 -1.91 12.83 -12.94
C PHE A 20 -1.24 13.90 -13.80
N GLY A 21 -0.15 13.56 -14.49
CA GLY A 21 0.58 14.45 -15.40
C GLY A 21 -0.19 14.80 -16.68
N SER A 22 -1.28 14.09 -16.96
CA SER A 22 -2.15 14.33 -18.12
C SER A 22 -2.84 15.70 -18.10
N SER A 23 -2.95 16.34 -16.93
CA SER A 23 -3.50 17.69 -16.78
C SER A 23 -2.72 18.53 -15.78
N ARG A 24 -2.68 19.84 -16.02
CA ARG A 24 -2.16 20.85 -15.08
C ARG A 24 -3.27 21.53 -14.29
N ASP A 25 -4.52 21.33 -14.69
CA ASP A 25 -5.68 21.90 -14.04
C ASP A 25 -6.02 21.16 -12.73
N PRO A 26 -6.23 21.86 -11.60
CA PRO A 26 -6.51 21.23 -10.32
C PRO A 26 -7.83 20.44 -10.27
N GLU A 27 -8.87 20.90 -10.95
CA GLU A 27 -10.18 20.24 -10.96
C GLU A 27 -10.11 18.94 -11.76
N GLU A 28 -9.43 18.98 -12.91
CA GLU A 28 -9.13 17.79 -13.70
C GLU A 28 -8.26 16.80 -12.95
N LYS A 29 -7.26 17.26 -12.17
CA LYS A 29 -6.48 16.39 -11.30
C LYS A 29 -7.34 15.73 -10.22
N MET A 30 -8.29 16.45 -9.64
CA MET A 30 -9.23 15.89 -8.68
C MET A 30 -10.10 14.81 -9.33
N ARG A 31 -10.55 15.02 -10.56
CA ARG A 31 -11.29 14.01 -11.34
C ARG A 31 -10.44 12.79 -11.68
N LEU A 32 -9.19 12.98 -12.09
CA LEU A 32 -8.23 11.89 -12.37
C LEU A 32 -7.92 11.05 -11.12
N GLY A 33 -7.96 11.66 -9.93
CA GLY A 33 -7.77 10.96 -8.65
C GLY A 33 -9.02 10.29 -8.10
N ASN A 34 -10.21 10.61 -8.63
CA ASN A 34 -11.46 9.99 -8.21
C ASN A 34 -11.67 8.69 -9.00
N SER A 35 -11.57 7.54 -8.34
CA SER A 35 -11.73 6.22 -8.98
C SER A 35 -13.09 5.99 -9.63
N SER A 36 -14.14 6.66 -9.16
CA SER A 36 -15.46 6.60 -9.77
C SER A 36 -15.53 7.35 -11.10
N CYS A 37 -14.71 8.41 -11.26
CA CYS A 37 -14.61 9.18 -12.48
C CYS A 37 -13.52 8.66 -13.43
N SER A 38 -12.43 8.11 -12.87
CA SER A 38 -11.28 7.57 -13.59
C SER A 38 -10.94 6.19 -13.03
N PRO A 39 -11.44 5.09 -13.62
CA PRO A 39 -11.13 3.74 -13.13
C PRO A 39 -9.63 3.40 -13.25
N THR A 40 -8.90 4.10 -14.13
CA THR A 40 -7.45 3.95 -14.32
C THR A 40 -6.67 4.14 -13.02
N ILE A 41 -7.02 5.12 -12.18
CA ILE A 41 -6.29 5.34 -10.91
C ILE A 41 -6.46 4.16 -9.95
N ALA A 42 -7.63 3.51 -9.95
CA ALA A 42 -7.87 2.32 -9.16
C ALA A 42 -7.03 1.14 -9.67
N GLY A 43 -6.93 0.95 -10.98
CA GLY A 43 -6.06 -0.06 -11.58
C GLY A 43 -4.58 0.15 -11.21
N LEU A 44 -4.08 1.38 -11.37
CA LEU A 44 -2.71 1.73 -10.99
C LEU A 44 -2.42 1.47 -9.50
N ALA A 45 -3.38 1.77 -8.62
CA ALA A 45 -3.24 1.48 -7.21
C ALA A 45 -3.27 -0.03 -6.92
N LEU A 46 -4.31 -0.74 -7.37
CA LEU A 46 -4.56 -2.13 -7.03
C LEU A 46 -3.58 -3.11 -7.69
N GLU A 47 -3.12 -2.83 -8.90
CA GLU A 47 -2.26 -3.74 -9.67
C GLU A 47 -0.76 -3.45 -9.51
N HIS A 48 -0.39 -2.24 -9.07
CA HIS A 48 1.02 -1.87 -8.94
C HIS A 48 1.39 -1.44 -7.53
N LEU A 49 0.68 -0.47 -6.96
CA LEU A 49 1.06 0.09 -5.67
C LEU A 49 0.76 -0.87 -4.51
N CYS A 50 -0.44 -1.45 -4.46
CA CYS A 50 -0.86 -2.36 -3.40
C CYS A 50 0.06 -3.59 -3.30
N PRO A 51 0.38 -4.32 -4.40
CA PRO A 51 1.30 -5.45 -4.33
C PRO A 51 2.73 -5.03 -3.97
N ALA A 52 3.19 -3.86 -4.43
CA ALA A 52 4.53 -3.36 -4.09
C ALA A 52 4.67 -3.08 -2.58
N ILE A 53 3.66 -2.46 -1.97
CA ILE A 53 3.63 -2.21 -0.52
C ILE A 53 3.46 -3.51 0.26
N GLN A 54 2.57 -4.41 -0.18
CA GLN A 54 2.38 -5.71 0.45
C GLN A 54 3.69 -6.50 0.50
N ASN A 55 4.42 -6.56 -0.62
CA ASN A 55 5.72 -7.23 -0.65
C ASN A 55 6.76 -6.60 0.28
N ILE A 56 6.66 -5.30 0.60
CA ILE A 56 7.50 -4.65 1.62
C ILE A 56 7.09 -5.07 3.02
N LEU A 57 5.78 -5.14 3.30
CA LEU A 57 5.27 -5.57 4.60
C LEU A 57 5.58 -7.05 4.86
N ASP A 58 5.64 -7.86 3.80
CA ASP A 58 5.98 -9.27 3.88
C ASP A 58 7.51 -9.53 3.89
N ASP A 59 8.35 -8.55 3.47
CA ASP A 59 9.82 -8.66 3.49
C ASP A 59 10.34 -8.81 4.93
N GLY A 60 10.76 -10.04 5.27
CA GLY A 60 11.25 -10.34 6.62
C GLY A 60 10.16 -10.50 7.67
N LEU A 61 8.88 -10.59 7.25
CA LEU A 61 7.80 -10.94 8.15
C LEU A 61 7.98 -12.39 8.60
N ARG A 62 8.02 -12.62 9.92
CA ARG A 62 8.08 -14.00 10.45
C ARG A 62 6.80 -14.73 10.08
N ASP A 63 6.90 -15.90 9.46
CA ASP A 63 5.75 -16.71 9.03
C ASP A 63 4.74 -16.95 10.16
N HIS A 64 5.20 -17.05 11.41
CA HIS A 64 4.34 -17.32 12.54
C HIS A 64 4.69 -16.43 13.74
N LYS A 65 3.64 -15.98 14.44
CA LYS A 65 3.73 -15.30 15.73
C LYS A 65 3.00 -16.14 16.77
N LEU A 66 3.60 -16.29 17.94
CA LEU A 66 2.93 -16.87 19.11
C LEU A 66 2.01 -15.81 19.71
N ASP A 67 0.72 -16.08 19.65
CA ASP A 67 -0.35 -15.36 20.33
C ASP A 67 -0.66 -16.09 21.65
N PHE A 68 -0.75 -15.36 22.75
CA PHE A 68 -0.97 -15.93 24.09
C PHE A 68 -2.37 -16.52 24.29
N ILE A 69 -3.35 -16.10 23.48
CA ILE A 69 -4.74 -16.56 23.58
C ILE A 69 -5.02 -17.63 22.51
N ILE A 70 -4.48 -17.46 21.31
CA ILE A 70 -4.81 -18.28 20.14
C ILE A 70 -3.74 -19.35 19.83
N GLY A 71 -2.51 -19.21 20.34
CA GLY A 71 -1.38 -20.10 20.03
C GLY A 71 -0.59 -19.63 18.80
N GLN A 72 -0.14 -20.53 17.92
CA GLN A 72 0.67 -20.17 16.74
C GLN A 72 -0.24 -19.64 15.62
N ARG A 73 -0.16 -18.33 15.32
CA ARG A 73 -0.91 -17.68 14.22
C ARG A 73 0.03 -17.34 13.07
N HIS A 74 -0.39 -17.58 11.83
CA HIS A 74 0.34 -17.09 10.66
C HIS A 74 0.33 -15.56 10.66
N ASN A 75 1.50 -14.96 10.42
CA ASN A 75 1.62 -13.51 10.40
C ASN A 75 1.31 -13.02 8.98
N HIS A 76 0.37 -12.10 8.85
CA HIS A 76 0.04 -11.49 7.56
C HIS A 76 0.41 -10.01 7.59
N SER A 77 0.64 -9.40 6.43
CA SER A 77 0.84 -7.95 6.29
C SER A 77 -0.25 -7.13 7.00
N TRP A 78 -1.48 -7.62 7.06
CA TRP A 78 -2.57 -7.01 7.84
C TRP A 78 -2.28 -6.93 9.35
N SER A 79 -1.61 -7.91 9.95
CA SER A 79 -1.23 -7.88 11.36
C SER A 79 -0.23 -6.77 11.68
N VAL A 80 0.62 -6.39 10.71
CA VAL A 80 1.50 -5.22 10.86
C VAL A 80 0.67 -3.92 10.89
N VAL A 81 -0.31 -3.81 10.00
CA VAL A 81 -1.26 -2.68 9.97
C VAL A 81 -1.96 -2.57 11.32
N GLU A 82 -2.60 -3.65 11.79
CA GLU A 82 -3.33 -3.70 13.07
C GLU A 82 -2.49 -3.26 14.28
N VAL A 83 -1.19 -3.60 14.31
CA VAL A 83 -0.30 -3.21 15.42
C VAL A 83 0.13 -1.76 15.29
N SER A 84 0.40 -1.27 14.08
CA SER A 84 0.90 0.08 13.82
C SER A 84 -0.17 1.16 13.95
N THR A 85 -1.44 0.84 13.77
CA THR A 85 -2.56 1.79 13.81
C THR A 85 -3.35 1.74 15.11
N ARG A 86 -2.78 1.21 16.20
CA ARG A 86 -3.46 1.20 17.50
C ARG A 86 -3.63 2.62 18.02
N ILE A 87 -4.83 2.93 18.49
CA ILE A 87 -5.14 4.22 19.11
C ILE A 87 -4.21 4.42 20.31
N GLY A 88 -3.55 5.57 20.37
CA GLY A 88 -2.72 5.95 21.50
C GLY A 88 -3.53 6.03 22.79
N LYS A 89 -2.90 5.78 23.94
CA LYS A 89 -3.56 6.01 25.23
C LYS A 89 -3.81 7.50 25.37
N CYS A 90 -5.07 7.90 25.59
CA CYS A 90 -5.39 9.25 26.03
C CYS A 90 -4.76 9.45 27.41
N ASN A 91 -3.75 10.32 27.51
CA ASN A 91 -3.24 10.84 28.77
C ASN A 91 -3.90 12.19 29.05
#